data_AF-A0A2E7UPI3-F1
#
_entry.id   AF-A0A2E7UPI3-F1
#
_cell.length_a   1.000
_cell.length_b   1.000
_cell.length_c   1.000
_cell.angle_alpha   90.00
_cell.angle_beta   90.00
_cell.angle_gamma   90.00
#
_symmetry.space_group_name_H-M   'P 1'
#
loop_
_entity.id
_entity.type
_entity.pdbx_description
1 polymer ?
#
loop_
_entity_poly.entity_id
_entity_poly.type
_entity_poly.pdbx_seq_one_letter_code
_entity_poly.pdbx_strand_id
1 'polypeptide(L)'
;MSEETQEETEAASFEGQTVAHCVKAAAEHFGVPREAIVWKLDTSHFRTPDGRSRPMDSVKIFAKTRELPSSEGVDAAVAWVTQLLELMSLEGTVTGSTVSDKQGSVNIDSPAARHLVGRRGTTLRSIRRLMEAALESEYGDWNIDVNVEGGRRRDDRDDRRGRDRDDRDDRRG
;
A
#
# COMPACT_ATOMS: atom_id res chain seq x y z
N MET A 1 4.08 -1.70 -34.12
CA MET A 1 3.18 -2.32 -33.14
C MET A 1 4.04 -3.34 -32.43
N SER A 2 4.56 -2.96 -31.26
CA SER A 2 5.52 -3.76 -30.52
C SER A 2 4.79 -4.90 -29.85
N GLU A 3 5.18 -6.12 -30.16
CA GLU A 3 4.80 -7.32 -29.43
C GLU A 3 5.38 -7.20 -28.02
N GLU A 4 4.52 -7.01 -27.01
CA GLU A 4 4.87 -7.26 -25.62
C GLU A 4 5.05 -8.77 -25.47
N THR A 5 6.31 -9.20 -25.45
CA THR A 5 6.69 -10.55 -25.03
C THR A 5 6.34 -10.70 -23.55
N GLN A 6 5.12 -11.15 -23.26
CA GLN A 6 4.83 -11.76 -21.97
C GLN A 6 5.61 -13.07 -21.92
N GLU A 7 6.75 -13.08 -21.24
CA GLU A 7 7.39 -14.33 -20.82
C GLU A 7 6.44 -15.03 -19.84
N GLU A 8 5.49 -15.79 -20.38
CA GLU A 8 4.71 -16.75 -19.63
C GLU A 8 5.67 -17.82 -19.13
N THR A 9 6.19 -17.64 -17.92
CA THR A 9 6.87 -18.71 -17.20
C THR A 9 5.88 -19.86 -17.04
N GLU A 10 6.31 -21.06 -17.47
CA GLU A 10 5.52 -22.28 -17.35
C GLU A 10 5.01 -22.45 -15.92
N ALA A 11 3.70 -22.64 -15.77
CA ALA A 11 3.08 -22.81 -14.46
C ALA A 11 3.58 -24.13 -13.84
N ALA A 12 4.37 -24.04 -12.77
CA ALA A 12 4.86 -25.20 -12.03
C ALA A 12 3.91 -25.57 -10.90
N SER A 13 3.80 -26.86 -10.61
CA SER A 13 2.95 -27.36 -9.54
C SER A 13 3.75 -27.60 -8.27
N PHE A 14 3.20 -27.15 -7.14
CA PHE A 14 3.81 -27.33 -5.80
C PHE A 14 2.81 -27.95 -4.84
N GLU A 15 3.26 -28.88 -4.02
CA GLU A 15 2.47 -29.56 -2.99
C GLU A 15 3.06 -29.29 -1.60
N GLY A 16 2.19 -29.10 -0.60
CA GLY A 16 2.60 -28.83 0.77
C GLY A 16 1.43 -28.87 1.74
N GLN A 17 1.70 -28.76 3.03
CA GLN A 17 0.66 -28.85 4.07
C GLN A 17 -0.28 -27.65 4.08
N THR A 18 0.18 -26.49 3.61
CA THR A 18 -0.61 -25.26 3.53
C THR A 18 -0.31 -24.52 2.23
N VAL A 19 -1.23 -23.66 1.79
CA VAL A 19 -1.01 -22.75 0.66
C VAL A 19 0.23 -21.89 0.88
N ALA A 20 0.41 -21.36 2.10
CA ALA A 20 1.57 -20.54 2.44
C ALA A 20 2.89 -21.30 2.27
N HIS A 21 2.93 -22.57 2.65
CA HIS A 21 4.10 -23.43 2.43
C HIS A 21 4.36 -23.67 0.94
N CYS A 22 3.30 -23.89 0.15
CA CYS A 22 3.43 -24.09 -1.29
C CYS A 22 3.92 -22.82 -2.01
N VAL A 23 3.42 -21.64 -1.63
CA VAL A 23 3.86 -20.36 -2.19
C VAL A 23 5.30 -20.06 -1.82
N LYS A 24 5.72 -20.40 -0.59
CA LYS A 24 7.12 -20.28 -0.18
C LYS A 24 8.03 -21.19 -1.02
N ALA A 25 7.63 -22.45 -1.22
CA ALA A 25 8.38 -23.39 -2.05
C ALA A 25 8.45 -22.92 -3.52
N ALA A 26 7.37 -22.33 -4.05
CA ALA A 26 7.36 -21.73 -5.38
C ALA A 26 8.31 -20.52 -5.47
N ALA A 27 8.29 -19.64 -4.47
CA ALA A 27 9.19 -18.48 -4.38
C ALA A 27 10.67 -18.92 -4.35
N GLU A 28 11.00 -19.94 -3.55
CA GLU A 28 12.35 -20.53 -3.49
C GLU A 28 12.75 -21.18 -4.82
N HIS A 29 11.83 -21.89 -5.49
CA HIS A 29 12.08 -22.54 -6.78
C HIS A 29 12.35 -21.53 -7.90
N PHE A 30 11.56 -20.46 -7.96
CA PHE A 30 11.69 -19.43 -8.98
C PHE A 30 12.72 -18.34 -8.63
N GLY A 31 13.25 -18.33 -7.40
CA GLY A 31 14.20 -17.32 -6.93
C GLY A 31 13.62 -15.90 -6.84
N VAL A 32 12.29 -15.77 -6.73
CA VAL A 32 11.58 -14.50 -6.69
C VAL A 32 10.92 -14.28 -5.33
N PRO A 33 10.66 -13.02 -4.91
CA PRO A 33 9.89 -12.77 -3.70
C PRO A 33 8.48 -13.38 -3.80
N ARG A 34 7.91 -13.74 -2.65
CA ARG A 34 6.55 -14.32 -2.55
C ARG A 34 5.47 -13.51 -3.27
N GLU A 35 5.67 -12.19 -3.40
CA GLU A 35 4.75 -11.23 -3.99
C GLU A 35 4.75 -11.29 -5.53
N ALA A 36 5.83 -11.82 -6.11
CA ALA A 36 5.94 -12.11 -7.53
C ALA A 36 5.27 -13.44 -7.91
N ILE A 37 4.76 -14.21 -6.94
CA ILE A 37 4.13 -15.51 -7.21
C ILE A 37 2.62 -15.34 -7.37
N VAL A 38 2.13 -15.61 -8.58
CA VAL A 38 0.70 -15.75 -8.87
C VAL A 38 0.36 -17.23 -8.83
N TRP A 39 -0.64 -17.61 -8.04
CA TRP A 39 -0.99 -19.01 -7.85
C TRP A 39 -2.49 -19.28 -7.94
N LYS A 40 -2.81 -20.52 -8.27
CA LYS A 40 -4.18 -21.07 -8.29
C LYS A 40 -4.19 -22.43 -7.61
N LEU A 41 -5.21 -22.69 -6.81
CA LEU A 41 -5.40 -23.97 -6.14
C LEU A 41 -5.71 -25.07 -7.18
N ASP A 42 -5.02 -26.20 -7.08
CA ASP A 42 -5.35 -27.40 -7.85
C ASP A 42 -6.53 -28.14 -7.21
N THR A 43 -7.75 -27.78 -7.62
CA THR A 43 -8.97 -28.41 -7.11
C THR A 43 -9.10 -29.90 -7.49
N SER A 44 -8.35 -30.37 -8.49
CA SER A 44 -8.35 -31.78 -8.87
C SER A 44 -7.67 -32.66 -7.82
N HIS A 45 -6.73 -32.10 -7.04
CA HIS A 45 -6.07 -32.77 -5.92
C HIS A 45 -7.05 -33.25 -4.83
N PHE A 46 -8.18 -32.56 -4.69
CA PHE A 46 -9.22 -32.89 -3.71
C PHE A 46 -10.35 -33.76 -4.29
N ARG A 47 -10.20 -34.28 -5.51
CA ARG A 47 -11.24 -35.06 -6.19
C ARG A 47 -10.70 -36.42 -6.65
N THR A 48 -11.53 -37.45 -6.53
CA THR A 48 -11.27 -38.73 -7.19
C THR A 48 -11.49 -38.62 -8.70
N PRO A 49 -11.01 -39.59 -9.51
CA PRO A 49 -11.29 -39.66 -10.94
C PRO A 49 -12.80 -39.63 -11.27
N ASP A 50 -13.64 -40.16 -10.36
CA ASP A 50 -15.11 -40.14 -10.47
C ASP A 50 -15.77 -38.84 -9.97
N GLY A 51 -14.98 -37.81 -9.65
CA GLY A 51 -15.46 -36.48 -9.26
C GLY A 51 -15.93 -36.33 -7.81
N ARG A 52 -15.75 -37.34 -6.95
CA ARG A 52 -16.10 -37.27 -5.53
C ARG A 52 -15.01 -36.56 -4.74
N SER A 53 -15.39 -35.81 -3.71
CA SER A 53 -14.44 -35.17 -2.81
C SER A 53 -13.63 -36.22 -2.02
N ARG A 54 -12.30 -36.08 -2.04
CA ARG A 54 -11.36 -36.86 -1.23
C ARG A 54 -10.71 -35.93 -0.20
N PRO A 55 -10.80 -36.22 1.11
CA PRO A 55 -10.03 -35.50 2.09
C PRO A 55 -8.54 -35.79 1.85
N MET A 56 -7.75 -34.72 1.73
CA MET A 56 -6.30 -34.76 1.62
C MET A 56 -5.73 -33.90 2.74
N ASP A 57 -4.63 -34.36 3.34
CA ASP A 57 -3.88 -33.59 4.35
C ASP A 57 -2.86 -32.63 3.70
N SER A 58 -2.80 -32.63 2.37
CA SER A 58 -1.93 -31.77 1.56
C SER A 58 -2.73 -30.91 0.59
N VAL A 59 -2.13 -29.78 0.24
CA VAL A 59 -2.63 -28.78 -0.71
C VAL A 59 -1.68 -28.73 -1.88
N LYS A 60 -2.24 -28.63 -3.09
CA LYS A 60 -1.49 -28.47 -4.33
C LYS A 60 -1.89 -27.17 -5.01
N ILE A 61 -0.90 -26.42 -5.49
CA ILE A 61 -1.10 -25.17 -6.24
C ILE A 61 -0.35 -25.22 -7.57
N PHE A 62 -0.90 -24.53 -8.56
CA PHE A 62 -0.16 -24.09 -9.74
C PHE A 62 0.35 -22.69 -9.47
N ALA A 63 1.65 -22.46 -9.61
CA ALA A 63 2.28 -21.18 -9.41
C ALA A 63 3.05 -20.76 -10.67
N LYS A 64 2.98 -19.47 -10.98
CA LYS A 64 3.77 -18.82 -12.03
C LYS A 64 4.37 -17.54 -11.47
N THR A 65 5.44 -17.06 -12.08
CA THR A 65 5.98 -15.75 -11.72
C THR A 65 5.21 -14.65 -12.46
N ARG A 66 5.21 -13.47 -11.85
CA ARG A 66 4.79 -12.22 -12.45
C ARG A 66 5.90 -11.23 -12.17
N GLU A 67 6.25 -10.44 -13.18
CA GLU A 67 7.15 -9.31 -12.98
C GLU A 67 6.52 -8.32 -11.99
N LEU A 68 7.29 -7.96 -10.96
CA LEU A 68 6.87 -6.89 -10.06
C LEU A 68 7.13 -5.56 -10.78
N PRO A 69 6.20 -4.58 -10.67
CA PRO A 69 6.47 -3.26 -11.20
C PRO A 69 7.73 -2.71 -10.52
N SER A 70 8.56 -1.98 -11.26
CA SER A 70 9.75 -1.34 -10.70
C SER A 70 9.37 -0.53 -9.46
N SER A 71 10.20 -0.57 -8.43
CA SER A 71 10.03 0.23 -7.21
C SER A 71 11.00 1.41 -7.13
N GLU A 72 11.93 1.54 -8.08
CA GLU A 72 13.08 2.47 -7.99
C GLU A 72 12.65 3.93 -7.71
N GLY A 73 11.65 4.44 -8.42
CA GLY A 73 11.16 5.80 -8.19
C GLY A 73 10.43 5.98 -6.85
N VAL A 74 9.70 4.95 -6.40
CA VAL A 74 9.07 4.96 -5.06
C VAL A 74 10.14 4.89 -3.97
N ASP A 75 11.18 4.08 -4.14
CA ASP A 75 12.28 3.96 -3.19
C ASP A 75 13.08 5.27 -3.09
N ALA A 76 13.33 5.93 -4.22
CA ALA A 76 13.94 7.26 -4.25
C ALA A 76 13.07 8.32 -3.55
N ALA A 77 11.74 8.27 -3.75
CA ALA A 77 10.81 9.16 -3.07
C ALA A 77 10.75 8.90 -1.56
N VAL A 78 10.75 7.63 -1.12
CA VAL A 78 10.83 7.27 0.31
C VAL A 78 12.11 7.80 0.92
N ALA A 79 13.26 7.62 0.25
CA ALA A 79 14.55 8.12 0.73
C ALA A 79 14.55 9.65 0.85
N TRP A 80 14.05 10.35 -0.16
CA TRP A 80 13.94 11.81 -0.16
C TRP A 80 13.05 12.32 0.98
N VAL A 81 11.87 11.73 1.17
CA VAL A 81 10.93 12.09 2.24
C VAL A 81 11.52 11.80 3.61
N THR A 82 12.22 10.68 3.77
CA THR A 82 12.91 10.33 5.03
C THR A 82 13.95 11.39 5.38
N GLN A 83 14.78 11.79 4.43
CA GLN A 83 15.77 12.85 4.62
C GLN A 83 15.12 14.20 4.96
N LEU A 84 13.99 14.53 4.32
CA LEU A 84 13.22 15.73 4.66
C LEU A 84 12.77 15.72 6.12
N LEU A 85 12.23 14.60 6.62
CA LEU A 85 11.78 14.48 8.02
C LEU A 85 12.94 14.66 9.00
N GLU A 86 14.11 14.08 8.70
CA GLU A 86 15.33 14.24 9.49
C GLU A 86 15.78 15.71 9.55
N LEU A 87 15.84 16.39 8.40
CA LEU A 87 16.21 17.81 8.31
C LEU A 87 15.23 18.72 9.07
N MET A 88 13.95 18.34 9.12
CA MET A 88 12.92 19.05 9.88
C MET A 88 12.89 18.66 11.37
N SER A 89 13.72 17.70 11.79
CA SER A 89 13.70 17.12 13.15
C SER A 89 12.30 16.62 13.55
N LEU A 90 11.61 15.97 12.61
CA LEU A 90 10.29 15.38 12.82
C LEU A 90 10.39 13.85 12.90
N GLU A 91 9.74 13.27 13.90
CA GLU A 91 9.60 11.82 14.02
C GLU A 91 8.50 11.32 13.07
N GLY A 92 8.74 10.19 12.41
CA GLY A 92 7.74 9.50 11.60
C GLY A 92 8.28 8.25 10.92
N THR A 93 7.38 7.41 10.43
CA THR A 93 7.69 6.24 9.61
C THR A 93 7.23 6.50 8.18
N VAL A 94 8.12 6.29 7.22
CA VAL A 94 7.84 6.45 5.79
C VAL A 94 7.77 5.07 5.16
N THR A 95 6.72 4.80 4.40
CA THR A 95 6.53 3.54 3.67
C THR A 95 6.18 3.83 2.22
N GLY A 96 6.72 3.03 1.30
CA GLY A 96 6.45 3.13 -0.12
C GLY A 96 5.62 1.94 -0.60
N SER A 97 4.71 2.17 -1.53
CA SER A 97 4.00 1.10 -2.22
C SER A 97 3.87 1.41 -3.70
N THR A 98 4.34 0.51 -4.54
CA THR A 98 4.13 0.57 -5.99
C THR A 98 2.77 -0.01 -6.33
N VAL A 99 1.96 0.74 -7.10
CA VAL A 99 0.61 0.34 -7.51
C VAL A 99 0.63 -0.28 -8.91
N SER A 100 1.41 0.30 -9.82
CA SER A 100 1.60 -0.19 -11.19
C SER A 100 2.95 0.28 -11.73
N ASP A 101 3.24 -0.02 -12.99
CA ASP A 101 4.44 0.50 -13.64
C ASP A 101 4.48 2.04 -13.54
N LYS A 102 5.59 2.56 -12.99
CA LYS A 102 5.84 3.99 -12.76
C LYS A 102 4.77 4.73 -11.96
N GLN A 103 3.96 4.03 -11.18
CA GLN A 103 2.97 4.64 -10.30
C GLN A 103 3.07 4.08 -8.90
N GLY A 104 3.13 4.97 -7.91
CA GLY A 104 3.22 4.56 -6.52
C GLY A 104 2.74 5.62 -5.55
N SER A 105 2.79 5.27 -4.28
CA SER A 105 2.46 6.17 -3.19
C SER A 105 3.47 6.03 -2.06
N VAL A 106 3.77 7.16 -1.43
CA VAL A 106 4.57 7.27 -0.21
C VAL A 106 3.65 7.66 0.93
N ASN A 107 3.59 6.84 1.98
CA ASN A 107 2.79 7.09 3.16
C ASN A 107 3.71 7.47 4.33
N ILE A 108 3.40 8.60 4.97
CA ILE A 108 4.12 9.14 6.12
C ILE A 108 3.21 9.04 7.34
N ASP A 109 3.56 8.20 8.32
CA ASP A 109 2.90 8.20 9.63
C ASP A 109 3.73 9.03 10.61
N SER A 110 3.16 10.12 11.13
CA SER A 110 3.87 11.00 12.06
C SER A 110 2.94 11.61 13.12
N PRO A 111 3.36 11.71 14.40
CA PRO A 111 2.65 12.50 15.40
C PRO A 111 2.55 13.99 15.02
N ALA A 112 3.47 14.47 14.17
CA ALA A 112 3.52 15.82 13.66
C ALA A 112 2.75 16.01 12.32
N ALA A 113 1.91 15.05 11.92
CA ALA A 113 1.14 15.08 10.67
C ALA A 113 0.45 16.43 10.37
N ARG A 114 -0.08 17.11 11.40
CA ARG A 114 -0.71 18.43 11.25
C ARG A 114 0.21 19.49 10.62
N HIS A 115 1.51 19.41 10.91
CA HIS A 115 2.53 20.34 10.43
C HIS A 115 2.95 20.00 9.00
N LEU A 116 3.05 18.70 8.69
CA LEU A 116 3.34 18.18 7.34
C LEU A 116 2.19 18.49 6.36
N VAL A 117 0.94 18.33 6.80
CA VAL A 117 -0.23 18.68 5.99
C VAL A 117 -0.36 20.20 5.84
N GLY A 118 -0.21 20.94 6.94
CA GLY A 118 -0.37 22.39 6.98
C GLY A 118 -1.81 22.86 6.71
N ARG A 119 -2.01 24.18 6.63
CA ARG A 119 -3.35 24.76 6.44
C ARG A 119 -3.90 24.36 5.07
N ARG A 120 -5.04 23.65 5.05
CA ARG A 120 -5.71 23.17 3.82
C ARG A 120 -4.81 22.28 2.93
N GLY A 121 -3.80 21.61 3.50
CA GLY A 121 -2.88 20.77 2.72
C GLY A 121 -1.81 21.56 1.94
N THR A 122 -1.59 22.84 2.25
CA THR A 122 -0.65 23.68 1.50
C THR A 122 0.79 23.19 1.64
N THR A 123 1.21 22.81 2.85
CA THR A 123 2.57 22.31 3.10
C THR A 123 2.80 21.00 2.37
N LEU A 124 1.84 20.07 2.46
CA LEU A 124 1.92 18.79 1.74
C LEU A 124 2.04 18.97 0.23
N ARG A 125 1.27 19.91 -0.36
CA ARG A 125 1.39 20.24 -1.78
C ARG A 125 2.77 20.82 -2.14
N SER A 126 3.35 21.64 -1.27
CA SER A 126 4.71 22.16 -1.48
C SER A 126 5.76 21.04 -1.39
N ILE A 127 5.64 20.15 -0.40
CA ILE A 127 6.51 18.98 -0.24
C ILE A 127 6.46 18.11 -1.50
N ARG A 128 5.25 17.80 -1.99
CA ARG A 128 5.06 17.04 -3.23
C ARG A 128 5.75 17.69 -4.42
N ARG A 129 5.57 18.99 -4.62
CA ARG A 129 6.22 19.71 -5.73
C ARG A 129 7.75 19.73 -5.62
N LEU A 130 8.28 19.86 -4.41
CA LEU A 130 9.73 19.82 -4.19
C LEU A 130 10.30 18.43 -4.44
N MET A 131 9.59 17.39 -4.03
CA MET A 131 9.95 16.00 -4.31
C MET A 131 9.94 15.72 -5.82
N GLU A 132 8.86 16.11 -6.51
CA GLU A 132 8.73 15.96 -7.97
C GLU A 132 9.90 16.67 -8.69
N ALA A 133 10.21 17.91 -8.31
CA ALA A 133 11.33 18.66 -8.91
C ALA A 133 12.71 18.06 -8.58
N ALA A 134 12.89 17.47 -7.39
CA ALA A 134 14.16 16.85 -6.99
C ALA A 134 14.41 15.52 -7.72
N LEU A 135 13.33 14.79 -8.08
CA LEU A 135 13.39 13.49 -8.74
C LEU A 135 13.21 13.57 -10.26
N GLU A 136 12.92 14.75 -10.82
CA GLU A 136 12.57 14.95 -12.23
C GLU A 136 13.61 14.40 -13.21
N SER A 137 14.91 14.53 -12.90
CA SER A 137 15.98 14.12 -13.81
C SER A 137 16.11 12.61 -13.99
N GLU A 138 15.73 11.83 -12.99
CA GLU A 138 15.92 10.36 -12.95
C GLU A 138 14.58 9.62 -13.00
N TYR A 139 13.52 10.20 -12.47
CA TYR A 139 12.21 9.57 -12.28
C TYR A 139 11.05 10.48 -12.73
N GLY A 140 11.28 11.41 -13.66
CA GLY A 140 10.27 12.38 -14.11
C GLY A 140 9.04 11.78 -14.80
N ASP A 141 9.09 10.51 -15.20
CA ASP A 141 7.98 9.74 -15.74
C ASP A 141 7.17 8.99 -14.66
N TRP A 142 7.58 9.06 -13.39
CA TRP A 142 6.87 8.45 -12.27
C TRP A 142 5.75 9.34 -11.74
N ASN A 143 4.60 8.74 -11.50
CA ASN A 143 3.48 9.36 -10.81
C ASN A 143 3.42 8.89 -9.36
N ILE A 144 4.01 9.67 -8.45
CA ILE A 144 4.13 9.35 -7.04
C ILE A 144 3.23 10.25 -6.22
N ASP A 145 2.30 9.66 -5.48
CA ASP A 145 1.47 10.40 -4.53
C ASP A 145 2.05 10.36 -3.12
N VAL A 146 1.81 11.41 -2.32
CA VAL A 146 2.31 11.49 -0.94
C VAL A 146 1.14 11.63 0.01
N ASN A 147 0.93 10.62 0.85
CA ASN A 147 -0.08 10.62 1.89
C ASN A 147 0.56 10.83 3.25
N VAL A 148 -0.14 11.58 4.10
CA VAL A 148 0.27 11.79 5.49
C VAL A 148 -0.84 11.30 6.39
N GLU A 149 -0.51 10.34 7.23
CA GLU A 149 -1.36 9.79 8.27
C GLU A 149 -0.82 10.18 9.65
N GLY A 150 -1.70 10.09 10.66
CA GLY A 150 -1.37 10.46 12.03
C GLY A 150 -1.93 11.82 12.47
N GLY A 151 -1.70 12.14 13.74
CA GLY A 151 -2.34 13.25 14.43
C GLY A 151 -3.64 12.81 15.11
N ARG A 152 -3.53 12.41 16.38
CA ARG A 152 -4.70 12.13 17.22
C ARG A 152 -5.65 13.33 17.17
N ARG A 153 -6.85 13.16 16.60
CA ARG A 153 -8.00 14.00 16.95
C ARG A 153 -8.32 13.66 18.40
N ARG A 154 -7.81 14.48 19.34
CA ARG A 154 -8.39 14.48 20.68
C ARG A 154 -9.80 15.05 20.51
N ASP A 155 -10.78 14.17 20.69
CA ASP A 155 -12.19 14.48 20.84
C ASP A 155 -12.44 15.29 22.12
N ASP A 156 -11.82 16.47 22.26
CA ASP A 156 -12.17 17.44 23.32
C ASP A 156 -13.35 18.30 22.85
N ARG A 157 -14.38 17.65 22.30
CA ARG A 157 -15.64 18.27 21.89
C ARG A 157 -16.77 17.92 22.86
N ASP A 158 -16.46 17.89 24.16
CA ASP A 158 -17.44 17.92 25.24
C ASP A 158 -18.05 19.34 25.36
N ASP A 159 -19.09 19.56 24.56
CA ASP A 159 -20.43 20.00 25.01
C ASP A 159 -20.56 21.14 26.05
N ARG A 160 -19.67 22.14 26.03
CA ARG A 160 -19.92 23.43 26.71
C ARG A 160 -20.80 24.39 25.91
N ARG A 161 -21.94 23.94 25.38
CA ARG A 161 -22.93 24.83 24.72
C ARG A 161 -24.38 24.45 25.00
N GLY A 162 -24.76 24.50 26.28
CA GLY A 162 -26.13 24.76 26.70
C GLY A 162 -26.22 26.15 27.32
N ARG A 163 -26.05 27.19 26.48
CA ARG A 163 -26.11 28.59 26.91
C ARG A 163 -27.57 28.95 27.15
N ASP A 164 -27.88 29.18 28.41
CA ASP A 164 -28.98 29.98 28.94
C ASP A 164 -29.65 30.85 27.87
N ARG A 165 -30.89 30.50 27.52
CA ARG A 165 -31.83 31.42 26.90
C ARG A 165 -32.85 31.80 27.95
N ASP A 166 -32.45 32.84 28.68
CA ASP A 166 -33.34 33.75 29.38
C ASP A 166 -34.49 34.22 28.47
N ASP A 167 -35.67 34.27 29.08
CA ASP A 167 -36.62 35.38 29.04
C ASP A 167 -36.88 36.06 27.69
N ARG A 168 -38.05 35.77 27.11
CA ARG A 168 -38.99 36.82 26.66
C ARG A 168 -40.32 36.24 26.16
N ASP A 169 -41.37 36.70 26.84
CA ASP A 169 -42.54 37.32 26.21
C ASP A 169 -43.69 36.40 25.76
N ASP A 170 -44.55 36.02 26.72
CA ASP A 170 -45.94 35.63 26.46
C ASP A 170 -46.89 36.34 27.44
N ARG A 171 -47.09 37.65 27.24
CA ARG A 171 -48.26 38.40 27.74
C ARG A 171 -49.16 38.79 26.57
N ARG A 172 -50.03 37.86 26.17
CA ARG A 172 -51.30 38.17 25.48
C ARG A 172 -52.33 37.09 25.79
N GLY A 173 -53.26 37.43 26.68
CA GLY A 173 -54.36 36.60 27.17
C GLY A 173 -54.92 37.23 28.44
#